data_AF-A0A1J3JTN6-F1
#
_entry.id   AF-A0A1J3JTN6-F1
#
_cell.length_a   1.000
_cell.length_b   1.000
_cell.length_c   1.000
_cell.angle_alpha   90.00
_cell.angle_beta   90.00
_cell.angle_gamma   90.00
#
_symmetry.space_group_name_H-M   'P 1'
#
loop_
_entity.id
_entity.type
_entity.pdbx_description
1 polymer ?
#
loop_
_entity_poly.entity_id
_entity_poly.type
_entity_poly.pdbx_seq_one_letter_code
_entity_poly.pdbx_strand_id
1 'polypeptide(L)'
;KSLKFLLEQREINLEYQKWLTKILGFDFDIHYKPGLENKAADALSRKAAVPQLFALSIPAAIQLEEISCEVDRDPELQKLVAELKEDVSRHPEYSLVQGRLLRNGKLVLPKGSR
;
A
#
# COMPACT_ATOMS: atom_id res chain seq x y z
N LYS A 1 -2.06 -15.83 -36.93
CA LYS A 1 -2.15 -14.82 -38.03
C LYS A 1 -1.38 -13.58 -37.59
N SER A 2 -0.57 -12.96 -38.45
CA SER A 2 0.38 -11.89 -38.07
C SER A 2 -0.24 -10.49 -38.09
N LEU A 3 0.27 -9.58 -37.25
CA LEU A 3 -0.18 -8.18 -37.16
C LEU A 3 -0.01 -7.39 -38.47
N LYS A 4 0.92 -7.83 -39.34
CA LYS A 4 1.15 -7.23 -40.66
C LYS A 4 -0.11 -7.19 -41.55
N PHE A 5 -1.05 -8.12 -41.34
CA PHE A 5 -2.29 -8.23 -42.12
C PHE A 5 -3.52 -7.79 -41.30
N LEU A 6 -3.33 -6.93 -40.29
CA LEU A 6 -4.37 -6.55 -39.33
C LEU A 6 -5.65 -6.03 -40.01
N LEU A 7 -5.52 -5.28 -41.10
CA LEU A 7 -6.65 -4.70 -41.83
C LEU A 7 -7.29 -5.66 -42.85
N GLU A 8 -6.61 -6.74 -43.21
CA GLU A 8 -7.08 -7.72 -44.21
C GLU A 8 -7.86 -8.88 -43.55
N GLN A 9 -8.01 -8.88 -42.22
CA GLN A 9 -8.64 -9.97 -41.49
C GLN A 9 -10.16 -9.90 -41.60
N ARG A 10 -10.76 -10.89 -42.27
CA ARG A 10 -12.21 -10.99 -42.51
C ARG A 10 -13.03 -11.49 -41.31
N GLU A 11 -12.39 -12.17 -40.36
CA GLU A 11 -13.01 -12.67 -39.12
C GLU A 11 -12.21 -12.16 -37.93
N ILE A 12 -12.82 -11.28 -37.14
CA ILE A 12 -12.18 -10.57 -36.04
C ILE A 12 -12.93 -10.93 -34.75
N ASN A 13 -12.24 -11.58 -33.80
CA ASN A 13 -12.76 -11.82 -32.45
C ASN A 13 -13.06 -10.48 -31.75
N LEU A 14 -14.00 -10.44 -30.80
CA LEU A 14 -14.41 -9.23 -30.09
C LEU A 14 -13.23 -8.52 -29.39
N GLU A 15 -12.29 -9.27 -28.82
CA GLU A 15 -11.06 -8.68 -28.25
C GLU A 15 -10.20 -7.99 -29.30
N TYR A 16 -10.07 -8.60 -30.49
CA TYR A 16 -9.35 -8.00 -31.60
C TYR A 16 -10.04 -6.72 -32.08
N GLN A 17 -11.37 -6.67 -32.13
CA GLN A 17 -12.11 -5.46 -32.48
C GLN A 17 -11.83 -4.32 -31.49
N LYS A 18 -11.83 -4.61 -30.18
CA LYS A 18 -11.49 -3.61 -29.15
C LYS A 18 -10.09 -3.04 -29.34
N TRP A 19 -9.11 -3.89 -29.59
CA TRP A 19 -7.73 -3.45 -29.85
C TRP A 19 -7.60 -2.71 -31.19
N LEU A 20 -8.30 -3.17 -32.23
CA LEU A 20 -8.29 -2.54 -33.55
C LEU A 20 -8.82 -1.12 -33.50
N THR A 21 -9.98 -0.89 -32.85
CA THR A 21 -10.54 0.45 -32.67
C THR A 21 -9.60 1.36 -31.90
N LYS A 22 -8.87 0.83 -30.91
CA LYS A 22 -7.88 1.60 -30.16
C LYS A 22 -6.68 1.99 -31.03
N ILE A 23 -6.18 1.07 -31.85
CA ILE A 23 -5.00 1.28 -32.68
C ILE A 23 -5.30 2.20 -33.89
N LEU A 24 -6.49 2.11 -34.48
CA LEU A 24 -6.93 2.96 -35.60
C LEU A 24 -7.03 4.46 -35.26
N GLY A 25 -6.98 4.83 -33.98
CA GLY A 25 -6.91 6.23 -33.54
C GLY A 25 -5.50 6.84 -33.61
N PHE A 26 -4.48 6.06 -33.97
CA PHE A 26 -3.10 6.51 -34.08
C PHE A 26 -2.67 6.55 -35.55
N ASP A 27 -1.73 7.43 -35.86
CA ASP A 27 -1.01 7.42 -37.13
C ASP A 27 0.24 6.54 -36.99
N PHE A 28 0.27 5.40 -37.70
CA PHE A 28 1.33 4.40 -37.55
C PHE A 28 1.53 3.56 -38.82
N ASP A 29 2.74 3.03 -38.96
CA ASP A 29 3.10 2.01 -39.95
C ASP A 29 3.51 0.70 -39.27
N ILE A 30 3.16 -0.44 -39.88
CA ILE A 30 3.50 -1.76 -39.34
C ILE A 30 4.80 -2.29 -39.97
N HIS A 31 5.87 -2.28 -39.19
CA HIS A 31 7.17 -2.84 -39.58
C HIS A 31 7.52 -4.10 -38.78
N TYR A 32 7.94 -5.16 -39.47
CA TYR A 32 8.51 -6.35 -38.82
C TYR A 32 9.94 -6.08 -38.39
N LYS A 33 10.24 -6.34 -37.11
CA LYS A 33 11.57 -6.16 -36.52
C LYS A 33 12.12 -7.53 -36.04
N PRO A 34 13.14 -8.09 -36.71
CA PRO A 34 13.72 -9.37 -36.31
C PRO A 34 14.54 -9.24 -35.02
N GLY A 35 14.76 -10.36 -34.33
CA GLY A 35 15.19 -10.41 -32.92
C GLY A 35 16.34 -9.49 -32.50
N LEU A 36 17.37 -9.30 -33.33
CA LEU A 36 18.50 -8.40 -33.01
C LEU A 36 18.10 -6.91 -32.93
N GLU A 37 17.10 -6.48 -33.71
CA GLU A 37 16.52 -5.13 -33.65
C GLU A 37 15.45 -5.01 -32.55
N ASN A 38 14.91 -6.14 -32.08
CA ASN A 38 13.86 -6.19 -31.06
C ASN A 38 14.40 -6.24 -29.61
N LYS A 39 15.72 -6.14 -29.41
CA LYS A 39 16.39 -6.33 -28.10
C LYS A 39 15.78 -5.51 -26.96
N ALA A 40 15.43 -4.24 -27.21
CA ALA A 40 14.87 -3.36 -26.19
C ALA A 40 13.47 -3.80 -25.74
N ALA A 41 12.56 -4.03 -26.71
CA ALA A 41 11.21 -4.49 -26.41
C ALA A 41 11.21 -5.90 -25.79
N ASP A 42 12.11 -6.76 -26.24
CA ASP A 42 12.31 -8.12 -25.73
C ASP A 42 12.89 -8.14 -24.29
N ALA A 43 13.76 -7.19 -23.95
CA ALA A 43 14.24 -6.99 -22.57
C ALA A 43 13.12 -6.46 -21.65
N LEU A 44 12.32 -5.50 -22.14
CA LEU A 44 11.22 -4.91 -21.37
C LEU A 44 10.05 -5.89 -21.18
N SER A 45 9.71 -6.68 -22.20
CA SER A 45 8.62 -7.68 -22.10
C SER A 45 8.96 -8.82 -21.14
N ARG A 46 10.25 -9.16 -21.00
CA ARG A 46 10.75 -10.16 -20.04
C ARG A 46 10.95 -9.63 -18.63
N LYS A 47 10.84 -8.31 -18.41
CA LYS A 47 10.83 -7.77 -17.06
C LYS A 47 9.53 -8.19 -16.40
N ALA A 48 9.58 -9.24 -15.59
CA ALA A 48 8.46 -9.62 -14.74
C ALA A 48 8.00 -8.38 -13.97
N ALA A 49 6.69 -8.24 -13.77
CA ALA A 49 6.14 -7.33 -12.76
C ALA A 49 6.53 -7.88 -11.38
N VAL A 50 7.81 -7.81 -11.06
CA VAL A 50 8.30 -8.04 -9.71
C VAL A 50 7.58 -6.98 -8.87
N PRO A 51 6.85 -7.36 -7.80
CA PRO A 51 6.28 -6.37 -6.91
C PRO A 51 7.42 -5.50 -6.43
N GLN A 52 7.48 -4.28 -6.95
CA GLN A 52 8.38 -3.27 -6.43
C GLN A 52 7.82 -2.97 -5.05
N LEU A 53 8.57 -3.36 -4.02
CA LEU A 53 8.22 -3.06 -2.64
C LEU A 53 8.36 -1.55 -2.48
N PHE A 54 7.31 -0.81 -2.84
CA PHE A 54 7.21 0.60 -2.53
C PHE A 54 7.04 0.71 -1.01
N ALA A 55 8.11 1.11 -0.33
CA ALA A 55 8.03 1.41 1.09
C ALA A 55 7.16 2.65 1.27
N LEU A 56 5.88 2.44 1.61
CA LEU A 56 5.01 3.52 2.07
C LEU A 56 5.43 3.87 3.49
N SER A 57 6.07 5.03 3.67
CA SER A 57 6.29 5.61 4.98
C SER A 57 5.05 6.42 5.37
N ILE A 58 4.26 5.91 6.31
CA ILE A 58 3.21 6.69 6.97
C ILE A 58 3.86 7.35 8.20
N PRO A 59 3.63 8.65 8.48
CA PRO A 59 4.11 9.29 9.71
C PRO A 59 3.46 8.65 10.94
N ALA A 60 4.08 7.60 11.49
CA ALA A 60 3.60 6.93 12.70
C ALA A 60 3.71 7.81 13.96
N ALA A 61 4.56 8.84 13.94
CA ALA A 61 4.74 9.76 15.07
C ALA A 61 3.45 10.53 15.39
N ILE A 62 2.87 11.21 14.39
CA ILE A 62 1.69 12.08 14.57
C ILE A 62 0.52 11.34 15.25
N GLN A 63 0.26 10.10 14.84
CA GLN A 63 -0.83 9.29 15.40
C GLN A 63 -0.58 8.94 16.88
N LEU A 64 0.68 8.79 17.28
CA LEU A 64 1.05 8.36 18.63
C LEU A 64 1.00 9.51 19.65
N GLU A 65 1.33 10.72 19.22
CA GLU A 65 1.11 11.93 20.03
C GLU A 65 -0.38 12.21 20.25
N GLU A 66 -1.23 11.97 19.24
CA GLU A 66 -2.69 12.11 19.36
C GLU A 66 -3.26 11.12 20.39
N ILE A 67 -2.88 9.85 20.29
CA ILE A 67 -3.27 8.82 21.27
C ILE A 67 -2.83 9.22 22.69
N SER A 68 -1.62 9.75 22.83
CA SER A 68 -1.10 10.18 24.15
C SER A 68 -1.95 11.31 24.74
N CYS A 69 -2.32 12.30 23.93
CA CYS A 69 -3.21 13.39 24.34
C CYS A 69 -4.60 12.89 24.74
N GLU A 70 -5.14 11.88 24.04
CA GLU A 70 -6.45 11.31 24.37
C GLU A 70 -6.42 10.50 25.66
N VAL A 71 -5.34 9.76 25.93
CA VAL A 71 -5.13 9.07 27.21
C VAL A 71 -5.07 10.08 28.36
N ASP A 72 -4.36 11.20 28.15
CA ASP A 72 -4.31 12.29 29.13
C ASP A 72 -5.65 13.00 29.31
N ARG A 73 -6.62 12.88 28.39
CA ARG A 73 -7.96 13.46 28.54
C ARG A 73 -8.94 12.52 29.24
N ASP A 74 -8.66 11.21 29.27
CA ASP A 74 -9.55 10.22 29.85
C ASP A 74 -9.37 10.16 31.38
N PRO A 75 -10.40 10.53 32.17
CA PRO A 75 -10.31 10.57 33.63
C PRO A 75 -10.18 9.19 34.28
N GLU A 76 -10.59 8.10 33.61
CA GLU A 76 -10.34 6.73 34.10
C GLU A 76 -8.87 6.36 33.93
N LEU A 77 -8.29 6.68 32.77
CA LEU A 77 -6.89 6.37 32.46
C LEU A 77 -5.91 7.25 33.24
N GLN A 78 -6.24 8.53 33.48
CA GLN A 78 -5.44 9.39 34.34
C GLN A 78 -5.31 8.83 35.77
N LYS A 79 -6.41 8.35 36.35
CA LYS A 79 -6.39 7.72 37.68
C LYS A 79 -5.52 6.48 37.68
N LEU A 80 -5.64 5.64 36.65
CA LEU A 80 -4.82 4.45 36.49
C LEU A 80 -3.32 4.79 36.36
N VAL A 81 -2.98 5.84 35.60
CA VAL A 81 -1.59 6.32 35.47
C VAL A 81 -1.07 6.88 36.79
N ALA A 82 -1.89 7.59 37.57
CA ALA A 82 -1.50 8.08 38.90
C ALA A 82 -1.28 6.92 39.88
N GLU A 83 -2.19 5.94 39.91
CA GLU A 83 -2.06 4.74 40.75
C GLU A 83 -0.82 3.92 40.40
N LEU A 84 -0.48 3.79 39.11
CA LEU A 84 0.72 3.11 38.64
C LEU A 84 2.02 3.86 38.99
N LYS A 85 1.98 5.19 39.10
CA LYS A 85 3.13 5.99 39.56
C LYS A 85 3.38 5.82 41.06
N GLU A 86 2.33 5.61 41.85
CA GLU A 86 2.45 5.37 43.29
C GLU A 86 2.84 3.91 43.61
N ASP A 87 2.21 2.94 42.95
CA ASP A 87 2.45 1.53 43.20
C ASP A 87 2.24 0.69 41.92
N VAL A 88 3.36 0.32 41.31
CA VAL A 88 3.41 -0.52 40.09
C VAL A 88 2.80 -1.90 40.31
N SER A 89 2.72 -2.37 41.57
CA SER A 89 2.26 -3.71 41.92
C SER A 89 0.73 -3.86 41.93
N ARG A 90 -0.01 -2.74 41.99
CA ARG A 90 -1.48 -2.75 42.05
C ARG A 90 -2.13 -3.26 40.77
N HIS A 91 -1.43 -3.07 39.64
CA HIS A 91 -1.95 -3.35 38.31
C HIS A 91 -0.89 -4.12 37.49
N PRO A 92 -0.69 -5.42 37.74
CA PRO A 92 0.33 -6.21 37.05
C PRO A 92 0.10 -6.32 35.54
N GLU A 93 -1.14 -6.09 35.09
CA GLU A 93 -1.49 -6.06 33.67
C GLU A 93 -1.10 -4.75 32.98
N TYR A 94 -0.85 -3.67 33.74
CA TYR A 94 -0.56 -2.35 33.20
C TYR A 94 0.88 -1.94 33.48
N SER A 95 1.48 -1.23 32.54
CA SER A 95 2.86 -0.75 32.63
C SER A 95 2.99 0.61 31.96
N LEU A 96 3.87 1.43 32.51
CA LEU A 96 4.19 2.74 31.95
C LEU A 96 5.58 2.69 31.30
N VAL A 97 5.64 2.71 29.97
CA VAL A 97 6.90 2.63 29.21
C VAL A 97 7.08 3.93 28.43
N GLN A 98 8.15 4.68 28.71
CA GLN A 98 8.46 5.96 28.04
C GLN A 98 7.28 6.97 28.09
N GLY A 99 6.56 7.01 29.21
CA GLY A 99 5.39 7.89 29.38
C GLY A 99 4.10 7.38 28.72
N ARG A 100 4.09 6.18 28.12
CA ARG A 100 2.92 5.58 27.48
C ARG A 100 2.34 4.47 28.35
N LEU A 101 1.02 4.40 28.43
CA LEU A 101 0.29 3.38 29.14
C LEU A 101 0.13 2.13 28.26
N LEU A 102 0.64 0.99 28.72
CA LEU A 102 0.53 -0.30 28.05
C LEU A 102 -0.23 -1.28 28.94
N ARG A 103 -1.09 -2.11 28.35
CA ARG A 103 -1.71 -3.27 28.98
C ARG A 103 -1.16 -4.55 28.35
N ASN A 104 -0.49 -5.40 29.12
CA ASN A 104 0.14 -6.65 28.64
C ASN A 104 1.01 -6.43 27.39
N GLY A 105 1.80 -5.35 27.38
CA GLY A 105 2.67 -4.98 26.26
C GLY A 105 1.96 -4.35 25.05
N LYS A 106 0.65 -4.10 25.12
CA LYS A 106 -0.13 -3.43 24.06
C LYS A 106 -0.47 -2.00 24.46
N LEU A 107 -0.38 -1.05 23.53
CA LEU A 107 -0.74 0.35 23.77
C LEU A 107 -2.22 0.46 24.16
N VAL A 108 -2.52 1.19 25.23
CA VAL A 108 -3.90 1.46 25.66
C VAL A 108 -4.49 2.57 24.80
N LEU A 109 -5.63 2.29 24.18
CA LEU A 109 -6.42 3.27 23.43
C LEU A 109 -7.65 3.68 24.24
N PRO A 110 -7.92 4.98 24.39
CA PRO A 110 -9.18 5.49 24.93
C PRO A 110 -10.38 4.98 24.14
N LYS A 111 -11.53 4.80 24.83
CA LYS A 111 -12.77 4.32 24.19
C LYS A 111 -13.30 5.26 23.09
N GLY A 112 -12.80 6.50 23.04
CA GLY A 112 -13.17 7.54 22.07
C GLY A 112 -12.18 7.77 20.93
N SER A 113 -11.07 7.03 20.84
CA SER A 113 -10.10 7.17 19.74
C SER A 113 -10.75 6.81 18.41
N ARG A 114 -10.57 7.67 17.39
CA ARG A 114 -11.07 7.48 16.03
C ARG A 114 -10.07 6.79 15.11
#